data_AF-A0A1G7PB33-F1
#
_entry.id   AF-A0A1G7PB33-F1
#
_cell.length_a   1.000
_cell.length_b   1.000
_cell.length_c   1.000
_cell.angle_alpha   90.00
_cell.angle_beta   90.00
_cell.angle_gamma   90.00
#
_symmetry.space_group_name_H-M   'P 1'
#
loop_
_entity.id
_entity.type
_entity.pdbx_description
1 polymer ?
#
loop_
_entity_poly.entity_id
_entity_poly.type
_entity_poly.pdbx_seq_one_letter_code
_entity_poly.pdbx_strand_id
1 'polypeptide(L)'
;MEKDTFIKEFRGILKSMQINQHSISFEERNNIKIITIKDNFNILLLMLLNMLGKHGTKFKMMYCCSSNENIDEIIFYIDTLEYEKFKEYFKEY
;
A
#
# COMPACT_ATOMS: atom_id res chain seq x y z
N MET A 1 3.64 -8.37 20.36
CA MET A 1 4.80 -9.11 19.82
C MET A 1 4.66 -9.45 18.34
N GLU A 2 3.44 -9.53 17.78
CA GLU A 2 3.20 -9.93 16.37
C GLU A 2 3.36 -8.81 15.33
N LYS A 3 3.15 -7.53 15.69
CA LYS A 3 3.17 -6.39 14.75
C LYS A 3 4.55 -6.16 14.13
N ASP A 4 5.64 -6.29 14.89
CA ASP A 4 7.02 -6.08 14.39
C ASP A 4 7.50 -7.20 13.47
N THR A 5 7.10 -8.44 13.73
CA THR A 5 7.46 -9.59 12.88
C THR A 5 6.85 -9.45 11.50
N PHE A 6 5.58 -9.08 11.44
CA PHE A 6 4.87 -8.88 10.18
C PHE A 6 5.49 -7.78 9.32
N ILE A 7 5.75 -6.60 9.91
CA ILE A 7 6.36 -5.47 9.17
C ILE A 7 7.72 -5.89 8.61
N LYS A 8 8.52 -6.64 9.37
CA LYS A 8 9.81 -7.16 8.91
C LYS A 8 9.66 -8.16 7.76
N GLU A 9 8.72 -9.10 7.84
CA GLU A 9 8.44 -10.06 6.77
C GLU A 9 7.99 -9.34 5.50
N PHE A 10 7.05 -8.41 5.63
CA PHE A 10 6.53 -7.63 4.52
C PHE A 10 7.64 -6.86 3.80
N ARG A 11 8.46 -6.10 4.56
CA ARG A 11 9.60 -5.38 4.01
C ARG A 11 10.65 -6.32 3.42
N GLY A 12 10.85 -7.50 4.02
CA GLY A 12 11.70 -8.55 3.48
C GLY A 12 11.25 -9.00 2.09
N ILE A 13 9.95 -9.17 1.88
CA ILE A 13 9.39 -9.50 0.57
C ILE A 13 9.63 -8.34 -0.41
N LEU A 14 9.30 -7.10 -0.04
CA LEU A 14 9.52 -5.92 -0.91
C LEU A 14 10.99 -5.81 -1.37
N LYS A 15 11.94 -6.00 -0.44
CA LYS A 15 13.39 -6.02 -0.72
C LYS A 15 13.78 -7.17 -1.64
N SER A 16 13.30 -8.38 -1.37
CA SER A 16 13.62 -9.56 -2.19
C SER A 16 13.14 -9.42 -3.64
N MET A 17 12.05 -8.69 -3.83
CA MET A 17 11.44 -8.41 -5.13
C MET A 17 12.03 -7.18 -5.82
N GLN A 18 12.99 -6.49 -5.20
CA GLN A 18 13.62 -5.28 -5.73
C GLN A 18 12.61 -4.19 -6.13
N ILE A 19 11.52 -4.06 -5.36
CA ILE A 19 10.50 -3.04 -5.62
C ILE A 19 11.10 -1.67 -5.32
N ASN A 20 11.03 -0.77 -6.30
CA ASN A 20 11.51 0.59 -6.16
C ASN A 20 10.64 1.33 -5.12
N GLN A 21 11.28 2.04 -4.18
CA GLN A 21 10.55 2.85 -3.19
C GLN A 21 9.61 3.88 -3.83
N HIS A 22 9.92 4.34 -5.04
CA HIS A 22 9.08 5.26 -5.81
C HIS A 22 7.82 4.62 -6.41
N SER A 23 7.71 3.28 -6.38
CA SER A 23 6.53 2.56 -6.87
C SER A 23 5.32 2.72 -5.94
N ILE A 24 5.47 3.33 -4.76
CA ILE A 24 4.36 3.59 -3.83
C ILE A 24 4.43 5.04 -3.34
N SER A 25 3.32 5.77 -3.44
CA SER A 25 3.21 7.15 -2.93
C SER A 25 1.98 7.35 -2.06
N PHE A 26 2.09 8.29 -1.13
CA PHE A 26 1.04 8.64 -0.17
C PHE A 26 0.66 10.10 -0.36
N GLU A 27 -0.61 10.37 -0.67
CA GLU A 27 -1.13 11.71 -0.92
C GLU A 27 -2.35 12.03 -0.04
N GLU A 28 -2.56 13.32 0.22
CA GLU A 28 -3.75 13.83 0.91
C GLU A 28 -4.38 14.95 0.09
N ARG A 29 -5.65 14.80 -0.28
CA ARG A 29 -6.41 15.77 -1.07
C ARG A 29 -7.83 15.91 -0.53
N ASN A 30 -8.26 17.11 -0.15
CA ASN A 30 -9.64 17.37 0.30
C ASN A 30 -10.17 16.38 1.37
N ASN A 31 -9.39 16.13 2.43
CA ASN A 31 -9.68 15.12 3.48
C ASN A 31 -9.72 13.66 2.98
N ILE A 32 -9.28 13.41 1.76
CA ILE A 32 -9.11 12.06 1.20
C ILE A 32 -7.66 11.68 1.38
N LYS A 33 -7.43 10.54 2.02
CA LYS A 33 -6.12 9.90 2.09
C LYS A 33 -6.01 8.93 0.93
N ILE A 34 -4.93 9.03 0.15
CA ILE A 34 -4.71 8.26 -1.08
C ILE A 34 -3.38 7.52 -0.95
N ILE A 35 -3.39 6.24 -1.31
CA ILE A 35 -2.18 5.42 -1.49
C ILE A 35 -2.17 4.99 -2.95
N THR A 36 -1.13 5.39 -3.68
CA THR A 36 -0.92 5.07 -5.10
C THR A 36 0.19 4.03 -5.24
N ILE A 37 -0.02 3.03 -6.10
CA ILE A 37 1.01 2.08 -6.56
C ILE A 37 1.27 2.35 -8.05
N LYS A 38 2.53 2.32 -8.50
CA LYS A 38 2.91 2.66 -9.89
C LYS A 38 3.53 1.52 -10.69
N ASP A 39 4.30 0.64 -10.03
CA ASP A 39 4.93 -0.54 -10.65
C ASP A 39 4.57 -1.80 -9.88
N ASN A 40 4.78 -2.98 -10.47
CA ASN A 40 4.57 -4.29 -9.83
C ASN A 40 3.16 -4.45 -9.22
N PHE A 41 2.17 -3.81 -9.86
CA PHE A 41 0.81 -3.63 -9.34
C PHE A 41 0.16 -4.92 -8.86
N ASN A 42 0.14 -5.98 -9.67
CA ASN A 42 -0.56 -7.22 -9.29
C ASN A 42 -0.02 -7.79 -7.98
N ILE A 43 1.30 -7.76 -7.80
CA ILE A 43 1.95 -8.35 -6.65
C ILE A 43 1.79 -7.43 -5.44
N LEU A 44 2.00 -6.13 -5.61
CA LEU A 44 1.82 -5.16 -4.54
C LEU A 44 0.37 -5.10 -4.07
N LEU A 45 -0.60 -5.13 -4.97
CA LEU A 45 -2.03 -5.18 -4.65
C LEU A 45 -2.38 -6.43 -3.86
N LEU A 46 -1.97 -7.61 -4.33
CA LEU A 46 -2.24 -8.88 -3.64
C LEU A 46 -1.60 -8.90 -2.25
N MET A 47 -0.37 -8.40 -2.13
CA MET A 47 0.28 -8.24 -0.84
C MET A 47 -0.51 -7.29 0.06
N LEU A 48 -0.90 -6.11 -0.45
CA LEU A 48 -1.66 -5.10 0.27
C LEU A 48 -3.00 -5.64 0.78
N LEU A 49 -3.77 -6.31 -0.08
CA LEU A 49 -5.05 -6.93 0.28
C LEU A 49 -4.89 -8.03 1.33
N ASN A 50 -3.84 -8.85 1.21
CA ASN A 50 -3.52 -9.86 2.22
C ASN A 50 -3.15 -9.21 3.57
N MET A 51 -2.40 -8.10 3.56
CA MET A 51 -2.09 -7.34 4.78
C MET A 51 -3.37 -6.78 5.41
N LEU A 52 -4.19 -6.09 4.61
CA LEU A 52 -5.46 -5.51 5.03
C LEU A 52 -6.37 -6.57 5.65
N GLY A 53 -6.48 -7.73 4.99
CA GLY A 53 -7.26 -8.87 5.46
C GLY A 53 -6.76 -9.45 6.79
N LYS A 54 -5.45 -9.70 6.91
CA LYS A 54 -4.84 -10.26 8.15
C LYS A 54 -4.99 -9.34 9.35
N HIS A 55 -4.99 -8.03 9.14
CA HIS A 55 -5.11 -7.03 10.21
C HIS A 55 -6.53 -6.53 10.45
N GLY A 56 -7.51 -7.02 9.68
CA GLY A 56 -8.89 -6.54 9.75
C GLY A 56 -9.03 -5.06 9.40
N THR A 57 -8.08 -4.50 8.64
CA THR A 57 -8.12 -3.10 8.21
C THR A 57 -9.22 -2.94 7.16
N LYS A 58 -10.21 -2.10 7.47
CA LYS A 58 -11.29 -1.77 6.57
C LYS A 58 -10.90 -0.56 5.72
N PHE A 59 -11.18 -0.62 4.43
CA PHE A 59 -11.12 0.53 3.53
C PHE A 59 -12.51 0.78 2.95
N LYS A 60 -12.85 2.05 2.71
CA LYS A 60 -14.18 2.44 2.22
C LYS A 60 -14.33 2.12 0.75
N MET A 61 -13.27 2.30 -0.02
CA MET A 61 -13.31 2.20 -1.47
C MET A 61 -11.91 1.97 -2.04
N MET A 62 -11.84 1.17 -3.11
CA MET A 62 -10.62 0.92 -3.88
C MET A 62 -10.96 1.11 -5.37
N TYR A 63 -10.20 1.94 -6.05
CA TYR A 63 -10.27 2.07 -7.51
C TYR A 63 -8.93 1.70 -8.13
N CYS A 64 -8.99 1.05 -9.29
CA CYS A 64 -7.84 0.83 -10.15
C CYS A 64 -8.03 1.68 -11.42
N CYS A 65 -7.09 2.56 -11.74
CA CYS A 65 -7.11 3.37 -12.94
C CYS A 65 -5.81 3.15 -13.73
N SER A 66 -5.93 2.82 -15.01
CA SER A 66 -4.81 2.77 -15.95
C SER A 66 -4.84 4.03 -16.80
N SER A 67 -4.42 5.17 -16.24
CA SER A 67 -4.36 6.41 -17.01
C SER A 67 -3.08 6.42 -17.85
N ASN A 68 -3.24 6.20 -19.16
CA ASN A 68 -2.24 6.39 -20.22
C ASN A 68 -0.89 5.67 -20.00
N GLU A 69 -0.77 4.54 -20.70
CA GLU A 69 0.45 3.88 -21.18
C GLU A 69 1.39 3.14 -20.22
N ASN A 70 1.39 3.26 -18.88
CA ASN A 70 2.17 2.31 -18.02
C ASN A 70 2.02 2.46 -16.50
N ILE A 71 0.88 2.93 -15.98
CA ILE A 71 0.72 3.08 -14.52
C ILE A 71 -0.62 2.49 -14.09
N ASP A 72 -0.58 1.34 -13.43
CA ASP A 72 -1.72 0.76 -12.74
C ASP A 72 -1.88 1.45 -11.38
N GLU A 73 -2.56 2.60 -11.35
CA GLU A 73 -2.80 3.33 -10.12
C GLU A 73 -3.92 2.68 -9.31
N ILE A 74 -3.66 2.40 -8.03
CA ILE A 74 -4.69 2.08 -7.05
C ILE A 74 -4.94 3.31 -6.19
N ILE A 75 -6.19 3.59 -5.84
CA ILE A 75 -6.55 4.64 -4.89
C ILE A 75 -7.36 4.00 -3.77
N PHE A 76 -6.77 3.95 -2.57
CA PHE A 76 -7.45 3.50 -1.35
C PHE A 76 -8.05 4.69 -0.61
N TYR A 77 -9.36 4.68 -0.39
CA TYR A 77 -10.04 5.60 0.52
C TYR A 77 -10.06 4.96 1.92
N ILE A 78 -9.17 5.42 2.78
CA ILE A 78 -8.98 4.88 4.14
C ILE A 78 -9.13 5.96 5.20
N ASP A 79 -9.63 5.56 6.38
CA ASP A 79 -9.71 6.44 7.54
C ASP A 79 -8.30 6.80 8.04
N THR A 80 -8.14 7.99 8.61
CA THR A 80 -6.84 8.57 9.00
C THR A 80 -5.99 7.64 9.86
N LEU A 81 -6.61 6.91 10.80
CA LEU A 81 -5.89 5.97 11.66
C LEU A 81 -5.24 4.82 10.86
N GLU A 82 -5.94 4.30 9.85
CA GLU A 82 -5.45 3.22 9.00
C GLU A 82 -4.43 3.71 7.98
N TYR A 83 -4.57 4.95 7.51
CA TYR A 83 -3.58 5.61 6.65
C TYR A 83 -2.20 5.73 7.31
N GLU A 84 -2.15 6.16 8.58
CA GLU A 84 -0.88 6.27 9.31
C GLU A 84 -0.26 4.89 9.58
N LYS A 85 -1.06 3.88 9.90
CA LYS A 85 -0.58 2.48 9.99
C LYS A 85 0.00 2.01 8.66
N PHE A 86 -0.64 2.37 7.55
CA PHE A 86 -0.18 2.03 6.22
C PHE A 86 1.17 2.66 5.90
N LYS A 87 1.33 3.96 6.16
CA LYS A 87 2.62 4.65 6.01
C LYS A 87 3.74 3.97 6.80
N GLU A 88 3.44 3.49 7.99
CA GLU A 88 4.41 2.78 8.84
C GLU A 88 4.93 1.50 8.15
N TYR A 89 4.08 0.73 7.47
CA TYR A 89 4.48 -0.51 6.79
C TYR A 89 5.50 -0.28 5.68
N PHE A 90 5.36 0.83 4.97
CA PHE A 90 6.21 1.23 3.85
C PHE A 90 7.34 2.21 4.22
N LYS A 91 7.55 2.47 5.51
CA LYS A 91 8.67 3.31 5.94
C LYS A 91 9.99 2.54 5.82
N GLU A 92 10.94 3.05 5.04
CA GLU A 92 12.34 2.55 4.97
C GLU A 92 12.46 1.06 4.55
N TYR A 93 11.72 0.63 3.52
CA TYR A 93 11.88 -0.71 2.91
C TYR A 93 12.89 -0.71 1.77
#